data_AF-A0A2N9DVE1-F1
#
_entry.id   AF-A0A2N9DVE1-F1
#
_cell.length_a   1.000
_cell.length_b   1.000
_cell.length_c   1.000
_cell.angle_alpha   90.00
_cell.angle_beta   90.00
_cell.angle_gamma   90.00
#
_symmetry.space_group_name_H-M   'P 1'
#
loop_
_entity.id
_entity.type
_entity.pdbx_description
1 polymer ?
#
loop_
_entity_poly.entity_id
_entity_poly.type
_entity_poly.pdbx_seq_one_letter_code
_entity_poly.pdbx_strand_id
1 'polypeptide(L)'
;MLKLIVKSFIKHWQIWLAVLPLFIVSGFVFSTILTILNAIKLVGPNTLSAEFDYGVFFEMPMFVGSLVILLLARNAMKQCIDLFDETNDILMLLGVSPRQLSVIMTGQMLLVGLLGALIGNLFAVKGAQAFINILPTVDRHALAQMPLQFSGQVVYVTLLLQAMLITITSLLYCLGKFYN
;
A
#
# COMPACT_ATOMS: atom_id res chain seq x y z
N MET A 1 14.67 0.45 20.48
CA MET A 1 13.50 0.95 19.73
C MET A 1 12.65 -0.17 19.13
N LEU A 2 13.20 -1.09 18.31
CA LEU A 2 12.42 -2.17 17.67
C LEU A 2 11.62 -3.07 18.65
N LYS A 3 12.22 -3.49 19.77
CA LYS A 3 11.52 -4.27 20.81
C LYS A 3 10.33 -3.53 21.44
N LEU A 4 10.42 -2.20 21.58
CA LEU A 4 9.31 -1.39 22.10
C LEU A 4 8.18 -1.26 21.07
N ILE A 5 8.53 -1.08 19.80
CA ILE A 5 7.58 -1.05 18.68
C ILE A 5 6.76 -2.34 18.65
N VAL A 6 7.44 -3.50 18.70
CA VAL A 6 6.78 -4.83 18.67
C VAL A 6 5.94 -5.07 19.92
N LYS A 7 6.41 -4.70 21.11
CA LYS A 7 5.66 -4.91 22.35
C LYS A 7 4.42 -4.03 22.45
N SER A 8 4.51 -2.76 22.04
CA SER A 8 3.35 -1.86 21.93
C SER A 8 2.39 -2.28 20.83
N PHE A 9 2.90 -2.90 19.76
CA PHE A 9 2.10 -3.41 18.65
C PHE A 9 1.22 -4.59 19.08
N ILE A 10 1.79 -5.55 19.81
CA ILE A 10 1.05 -6.70 20.37
C ILE A 10 -0.03 -6.24 21.37
N LYS A 11 0.29 -5.26 22.22
CA LYS A 11 -0.66 -4.75 23.22
C LYS A 11 -1.90 -4.10 22.59
N HIS A 12 -1.76 -3.48 21.42
CA HIS A 12 -2.84 -2.76 20.74
C HIS A 12 -3.22 -3.38 19.39
N TRP A 13 -3.02 -4.69 19.26
CA TRP A 13 -3.22 -5.46 18.02
C TRP A 13 -4.60 -5.25 17.38
N GLN A 14 -5.64 -5.02 18.18
CA GLN A 14 -7.01 -4.80 17.69
C GLN A 14 -7.12 -3.54 16.79
N ILE A 15 -6.40 -2.47 17.14
CA ILE A 15 -6.38 -1.21 16.37
C ILE A 15 -5.69 -1.45 15.03
N TRP A 16 -4.57 -2.17 15.06
CA TRP A 16 -3.81 -2.50 13.87
C TRP A 16 -4.57 -3.44 12.93
N LEU A 17 -5.36 -4.36 13.49
CA LEU A 17 -6.23 -5.25 12.73
C LEU A 17 -7.37 -4.49 12.03
N ALA A 18 -7.82 -3.35 12.56
CA ALA A 18 -8.81 -2.50 11.91
C ALA A 18 -8.25 -1.76 10.67
N VAL A 19 -6.95 -1.44 10.69
CA VAL A 19 -6.28 -0.75 9.56
C VAL A 19 -5.71 -1.74 8.53
N LEU A 20 -5.48 -2.99 8.91
CA LEU A 20 -4.92 -4.03 8.05
C LEU A 20 -5.68 -4.26 6.73
N PRO A 21 -7.04 -4.35 6.69
CA PRO A 21 -7.79 -4.52 5.44
C PRO A 21 -7.51 -3.44 4.40
N LEU A 22 -7.34 -2.18 4.83
CA LEU A 22 -7.01 -1.06 3.94
C LEU A 22 -5.71 -1.33 3.17
N PHE A 23 -4.68 -1.80 3.89
CA PHE A 23 -3.38 -2.08 3.30
C PHE A 23 -3.35 -3.36 2.47
N ILE A 24 -4.21 -4.33 2.77
CA ILE A 24 -4.44 -5.51 1.92
C ILE A 24 -5.00 -5.09 0.58
N VAL A 25 -6.07 -4.27 0.57
CA VAL A 25 -6.70 -3.80 -0.67
C VAL A 25 -5.73 -2.95 -1.49
N SER A 26 -5.01 -2.03 -0.84
CA SER A 26 -3.95 -1.24 -1.47
C SER A 26 -2.90 -2.12 -2.16
N GLY A 27 -2.34 -3.08 -1.41
CA GLY A 27 -1.34 -3.99 -1.93
C GLY A 27 -1.86 -4.84 -3.09
N PHE A 28 -3.10 -5.32 -2.98
CA PHE A 28 -3.77 -6.06 -4.04
C PHE A 28 -3.90 -5.24 -5.33
N VAL A 29 -4.37 -3.98 -5.24
CA VAL A 29 -4.55 -3.11 -6.41
C VAL A 29 -3.22 -2.82 -7.09
N PHE A 30 -2.21 -2.35 -6.35
CA PHE A 30 -0.90 -2.06 -6.94
C PHE A 30 -0.25 -3.27 -7.57
N SER A 31 -0.29 -4.41 -6.88
CA SER A 31 0.31 -5.65 -7.38
C SER A 31 -0.42 -6.17 -8.60
N THR A 32 -1.75 -6.03 -8.65
CA THR A 32 -2.55 -6.41 -9.82
C THR A 32 -2.13 -5.59 -11.05
N ILE A 33 -2.07 -4.27 -10.92
CA ILE A 33 -1.68 -3.36 -12.01
C ILE A 33 -0.25 -3.65 -12.46
N LEU A 34 0.69 -3.78 -11.52
CA LEU A 34 2.09 -4.07 -11.82
C LEU A 34 2.28 -5.45 -12.45
N THR A 35 1.46 -6.44 -12.09
CA THR A 35 1.47 -7.77 -12.72
C THR A 35 1.06 -7.67 -14.19
N ILE A 36 0.01 -6.90 -14.49
CA ILE A 36 -0.45 -6.70 -15.88
C ILE A 36 0.62 -5.94 -16.68
N LEU A 37 1.15 -4.84 -16.15
CA LEU A 37 2.21 -4.07 -16.80
C LEU A 37 3.46 -4.92 -17.06
N ASN A 38 3.84 -5.78 -16.11
CA ASN A 38 4.96 -6.68 -16.29
C ASN A 38 4.69 -7.71 -17.40
N ALA A 39 3.47 -8.27 -17.47
CA ALA A 39 3.07 -9.18 -18.53
C ALA A 39 3.12 -8.50 -19.92
N ILE A 40 2.62 -7.26 -20.03
CA ILE A 40 2.69 -6.47 -21.27
C ILE A 40 4.16 -6.27 -21.71
N LYS A 41 5.05 -5.91 -20.78
CA LYS A 41 6.49 -5.75 -21.06
C LYS A 41 7.15 -7.04 -21.55
N LEU A 42 6.72 -8.20 -21.04
CA LEU A 42 7.26 -9.51 -21.40
C LEU A 42 6.87 -9.97 -22.80
N VAL A 43 5.64 -9.65 -23.25
CA VAL A 43 5.16 -10.05 -24.58
C VAL A 43 5.67 -9.10 -25.68
N GLY A 44 6.02 -7.86 -25.32
CA GLY A 44 6.66 -6.90 -26.21
C GLY A 44 5.67 -6.07 -27.04
N PRO A 45 6.14 -4.99 -27.71
CA PRO A 45 5.28 -3.98 -28.34
C PRO A 45 4.53 -4.45 -29.60
N ASN A 46 4.79 -5.67 -30.08
CA ASN A 46 4.28 -6.16 -31.37
C ASN A 46 2.99 -6.98 -31.27
N THR A 47 2.49 -7.26 -30.06
CA THR A 47 1.31 -8.13 -29.85
C THR A 47 0.03 -7.40 -29.47
N LEU A 48 0.13 -6.14 -29.06
CA LEU A 48 -1.00 -5.27 -28.76
C LEU A 48 -1.19 -4.29 -29.92
N SER A 49 -2.44 -3.89 -30.18
CA SER A 49 -2.71 -2.89 -31.20
C SER A 49 -1.96 -1.59 -30.89
N ALA A 50 -1.23 -1.05 -31.87
CA ALA A 50 -0.50 0.21 -31.74
C ALA A 50 -1.43 1.43 -31.55
N GLU A 51 -2.74 1.22 -31.65
CA GLU A 51 -3.78 2.24 -31.50
C GLU A 51 -4.05 2.57 -30.02
N PHE A 52 -3.67 1.69 -29.08
CA PHE A 52 -3.94 1.88 -27.66
C PHE A 52 -2.69 1.72 -26.78
N ASP A 53 -2.30 2.79 -26.07
CA ASP A 53 -1.22 2.73 -25.09
C ASP A 53 -1.74 2.16 -23.76
N TYR A 54 -1.67 0.84 -23.63
CA TYR A 54 -2.04 0.13 -22.42
C TYR A 54 -1.20 0.53 -21.21
N GLY A 55 0.05 0.99 -21.41
CA GLY A 55 0.90 1.48 -20.31
C GLY A 55 0.24 2.65 -19.61
N VAL A 56 -0.14 3.67 -20.37
CA VAL A 56 -0.81 4.88 -19.85
C VAL A 56 -2.17 4.55 -19.23
N PHE A 57 -2.93 3.63 -19.84
CA PHE A 57 -4.23 3.20 -19.31
C PHE A 57 -4.09 2.59 -17.91
N PHE A 58 -3.07 1.77 -17.66
CA PHE A 58 -2.84 1.12 -16.37
C PHE A 58 -2.14 2.03 -15.35
N GLU A 59 -1.40 3.05 -15.79
CA GLU A 59 -0.79 4.06 -14.91
C GLU A 59 -1.83 4.96 -14.24
N MET A 60 -2.94 5.29 -14.93
CA MET A 60 -3.99 6.18 -14.40
C MET A 60 -4.65 5.66 -13.09
N PRO A 61 -5.14 4.40 -13.02
CA PRO A 61 -5.62 3.82 -11.76
C PRO A 61 -4.55 3.73 -10.68
N MET A 62 -3.27 3.58 -11.04
CA MET A 62 -2.16 3.55 -10.08
C MET A 62 -1.98 4.93 -9.42
N PHE A 63 -2.07 6.00 -10.21
CA PHE A 63 -1.98 7.38 -9.72
C PHE A 63 -3.17 7.72 -8.81
N VAL A 64 -4.40 7.44 -9.27
CA VAL A 64 -5.62 7.69 -8.48
C VAL A 64 -5.62 6.84 -7.21
N GLY A 65 -5.25 5.56 -7.31
CA GLY A 65 -5.12 4.66 -6.16
C GLY A 65 -4.12 5.18 -5.12
N SER A 66 -2.99 5.71 -5.58
CA SER A 66 -1.99 6.34 -4.70
C SER A 66 -2.56 7.53 -3.94
N LEU A 67 -3.29 8.43 -4.60
CA LEU A 67 -3.94 9.58 -3.94
C LEU A 67 -4.96 9.13 -2.88
N VAL A 68 -5.77 8.13 -3.21
CA VAL A 68 -6.77 7.57 -2.29
C VAL A 68 -6.11 6.96 -1.05
N ILE A 69 -5.00 6.26 -1.24
CA ILE A 69 -4.22 5.68 -0.12
C ILE A 69 -3.59 6.77 0.74
N LEU A 70 -3.08 7.87 0.16
CA LEU A 70 -2.56 9.00 0.94
C LEU A 70 -3.66 9.57 1.86
N LEU A 71 -4.88 9.74 1.36
CA LEU A 71 -6.01 10.24 2.15
C LEU A 71 -6.44 9.24 3.23
N LEU A 72 -6.58 7.97 2.88
CA LEU A 72 -7.00 6.92 3.82
C LEU A 72 -5.93 6.65 4.88
N ALA A 73 -4.66 6.62 4.52
CA ALA A 73 -3.55 6.47 5.46
C ALA A 73 -3.45 7.66 6.41
N ARG A 74 -3.74 8.88 5.96
CA ARG A 74 -3.81 10.07 6.83
C ARG A 74 -4.95 9.94 7.85
N ASN A 75 -6.13 9.52 7.40
CA ASN A 75 -7.27 9.30 8.29
C ASN A 75 -7.02 8.16 9.28
N ALA A 76 -6.41 7.06 8.83
CA ALA A 76 -6.03 5.95 9.68
C ALA A 76 -4.96 6.38 10.71
N MET A 77 -3.97 7.19 10.32
CA MET A 77 -3.00 7.78 11.23
C MET A 77 -3.68 8.68 12.27
N LYS A 78 -4.64 9.50 11.87
CA LYS A 78 -5.43 10.31 12.79
C LYS A 78 -6.14 9.44 13.81
N GLN A 79 -6.89 8.44 13.35
CA GLN A 79 -7.59 7.51 14.23
C GLN A 79 -6.65 6.77 15.17
N CYS A 80 -5.49 6.32 14.69
CA CYS A 80 -4.47 5.72 15.54
C CYS A 80 -4.01 6.70 16.62
N ILE A 81 -3.60 7.92 16.27
CA ILE A 81 -3.14 8.89 17.27
C ILE A 81 -4.24 9.21 18.28
N ASP A 82 -5.47 9.43 17.83
CA ASP A 82 -6.60 9.77 18.71
C ASP A 82 -6.99 8.59 19.61
N LEU A 83 -6.83 7.33 19.16
CA LEU A 83 -7.00 6.15 20.03
C LEU A 83 -5.85 5.98 21.03
N PHE A 84 -4.65 6.41 20.65
CA PHE A 84 -3.46 6.30 21.48
C PHE A 84 -3.29 7.49 22.41
N ASP A 85 -4.18 8.50 22.39
CA ASP A 85 -4.01 9.78 23.09
C ASP A 85 -3.67 9.58 24.57
N GLU A 86 -4.43 8.74 25.28
CA GLU A 86 -4.19 8.44 26.71
C GLU A 86 -2.83 7.75 26.95
N THR A 87 -2.41 6.85 26.06
CA THR A 87 -1.10 6.18 26.16
C THR A 87 0.05 7.12 25.77
N ASN A 88 -0.19 7.99 24.78
CA ASN A 88 0.75 8.97 24.29
C ASN A 88 0.98 10.05 25.34
N ASP A 89 -0.07 10.50 26.03
CA ASP A 89 -0.02 11.44 27.15
C ASP A 89 0.80 10.86 28.30
N ILE A 90 0.58 9.59 28.65
CA ILE A 90 1.40 8.90 29.66
C ILE A 90 2.88 8.82 29.23
N LEU A 91 3.17 8.51 27.96
CA LEU A 91 4.55 8.49 27.46
C LEU A 91 5.18 9.89 27.43
N MET A 92 4.42 10.93 27.09
CA MET A 92 4.87 12.31 27.14
C MET A 92 5.15 12.76 28.58
N LEU A 93 4.29 12.37 29.54
CA LEU A 93 4.50 12.58 30.98
C LEU A 93 5.74 11.85 31.51
N LEU A 94 6.11 10.71 30.90
CA LEU A 94 7.34 9.97 31.19
C LEU A 94 8.60 10.55 30.51
N GLY A 95 8.48 11.69 29.82
CA GLY A 95 9.60 12.42 29.21
C GLY A 95 9.95 11.99 27.78
N VAL A 96 9.09 11.21 27.11
CA VAL A 96 9.32 10.82 25.71
C VAL A 96 9.04 11.99 24.78
N SER A 97 10.01 12.33 23.94
CA SER A 97 9.85 13.45 23.00
C SER A 97 8.78 13.16 21.93
N PRO A 98 8.01 14.17 21.48
CA PRO A 98 6.99 14.03 20.42
C PRO A 98 7.52 13.40 19.12
N ARG A 99 8.79 13.68 18.78
CA ARG A 99 9.47 13.09 17.62
C ARG A 99 9.67 11.58 17.75
N GLN A 100 10.02 11.09 18.93
CA GLN A 100 10.18 9.65 19.17
C GLN A 100 8.84 8.92 19.07
N LEU A 101 7.76 9.55 19.53
CA LEU A 101 6.42 9.00 19.42
C LEU A 101 5.96 8.88 17.95
N SER A 102 6.21 9.91 17.15
CA SER A 102 5.95 9.89 15.70
C SER A 102 6.67 8.73 15.00
N VAL A 103 7.95 8.50 15.33
CA VAL A 103 8.73 7.40 14.75
C VAL A 103 8.18 6.03 15.14
N ILE A 104 7.73 5.87 16.39
CA ILE A 104 7.12 4.61 16.85
C ILE A 104 5.82 4.33 16.09
N MET A 105 4.92 5.31 16.00
CA MET A 105 3.63 5.16 15.31
C MET A 105 3.82 4.90 13.81
N THR A 106 4.74 5.63 13.18
CA THR A 106 5.10 5.41 11.77
C THR A 106 5.65 4.01 11.54
N GLY A 107 6.51 3.53 12.45
CA GLY A 107 7.07 2.17 12.37
C GLY A 107 6.00 1.08 12.49
N GLN A 108 5.02 1.24 13.38
CA GLN A 108 3.91 0.30 13.52
C GLN A 108 2.99 0.32 12.29
N MET A 109 2.69 1.51 11.75
CA MET A 109 1.92 1.66 10.53
C MET A 109 2.61 1.02 9.32
N LEU A 110 3.93 1.16 9.24
CA LEU A 110 4.75 0.56 8.18
C LEU A 110 4.77 -0.98 8.28
N LEU A 111 4.85 -1.54 9.49
CA LEU A 111 4.77 -2.99 9.69
C LEU A 111 3.43 -3.57 9.21
N VAL A 112 2.32 -2.95 9.61
CA VAL A 112 0.97 -3.36 9.18
C VAL A 112 0.79 -3.17 7.68
N GLY A 113 1.29 -2.04 7.16
CA GLY A 113 1.22 -1.72 5.74
C GLY A 113 1.96 -2.72 4.86
N LEU A 114 3.16 -3.14 5.26
CA LEU A 114 3.94 -4.16 4.55
C LEU A 114 3.30 -5.55 4.66
N LEU A 115 2.80 -5.93 5.84
CA LEU A 115 2.07 -7.19 6.00
C LEU A 115 0.80 -7.23 5.14
N GLY A 116 0.03 -6.15 5.13
CA GLY A 116 -1.13 -6.01 4.25
C GLY A 116 -0.73 -6.11 2.78
N ALA A 117 0.34 -5.42 2.37
CA ALA A 117 0.85 -5.49 1.00
C ALA A 117 1.28 -6.90 0.58
N LEU A 118 1.94 -7.65 1.47
CA LEU A 118 2.33 -9.04 1.22
C LEU A 118 1.10 -9.93 1.02
N ILE A 119 0.09 -9.80 1.87
CA ILE A 119 -1.16 -10.57 1.74
C ILE A 119 -1.86 -10.20 0.43
N GLY A 120 -1.98 -8.92 0.11
CA GLY A 120 -2.59 -8.45 -1.15
C GLY A 120 -1.87 -8.97 -2.40
N ASN A 121 -0.54 -9.05 -2.36
CA ASN A 121 0.28 -9.60 -3.44
C ASN A 121 -0.07 -11.06 -3.77
N LEU A 122 -0.42 -11.89 -2.78
CA LEU A 122 -0.75 -13.30 -3.00
C LEU A 122 -1.96 -13.49 -3.93
N PHE A 123 -2.86 -12.50 -3.97
CA PHE A 123 -4.06 -12.54 -4.81
C PHE A 123 -3.90 -11.80 -6.14
N ALA A 124 -2.77 -11.11 -6.36
CA ALA A 124 -2.56 -10.20 -7.49
C ALA A 124 -2.74 -10.87 -8.87
N VAL A 125 -2.25 -12.09 -9.04
CA VAL A 125 -2.38 -12.83 -10.32
C VAL A 125 -3.85 -13.13 -10.63
N LYS A 126 -4.62 -13.57 -9.63
CA LYS A 126 -6.07 -13.80 -9.77
C LYS A 126 -6.81 -12.50 -10.04
N GLY A 127 -6.41 -11.41 -9.36
CA GLY A 127 -6.93 -10.07 -9.59
C GLY A 127 -6.69 -9.59 -11.01
N ALA A 128 -5.49 -9.79 -11.54
CA ALA A 128 -5.12 -9.41 -12.90
C ALA A 128 -5.95 -10.17 -13.95
N GLN A 129 -6.11 -11.48 -13.75
CA GLN A 129 -6.92 -12.31 -14.64
C GLN A 129 -8.41 -11.91 -14.60
N ALA A 130 -8.94 -11.64 -13.40
CA ALA A 130 -10.32 -11.17 -13.24
C ALA A 130 -10.51 -9.81 -13.93
N PHE A 131 -9.57 -8.88 -13.78
CA PHE A 131 -9.63 -7.56 -14.40
C PHE A 131 -9.64 -7.65 -15.93
N ILE A 132 -8.71 -8.40 -16.53
CA ILE A 132 -8.65 -8.61 -17.98
C ILE A 132 -9.94 -9.25 -18.52
N ASN A 133 -10.55 -10.16 -17.76
CA ASN A 133 -11.81 -10.80 -18.15
C ASN A 133 -13.02 -9.85 -18.15
N ILE A 134 -12.96 -8.71 -17.46
CA ILE A 134 -14.05 -7.74 -17.39
C ILE A 134 -13.86 -6.63 -18.43
N LEU A 135 -12.67 -6.49 -19.02
CA LEU A 135 -12.41 -5.46 -20.02
C LEU A 135 -13.23 -5.70 -21.31
N PRO A 136 -13.94 -4.67 -21.83
CA PRO A 136 -14.71 -4.78 -23.05
C PRO A 136 -13.87 -4.58 -24.34
N THR A 137 -12.54 -4.54 -24.24
CA THR A 137 -11.65 -4.12 -25.33
C THR A 137 -11.45 -5.19 -26.41
N VAL A 138 -11.22 -4.75 -27.66
CA VAL A 138 -10.92 -5.59 -28.85
C VAL A 138 -9.74 -6.53 -28.60
N ASP A 139 -8.73 -6.10 -27.83
CA ASP A 139 -7.53 -6.89 -27.52
C ASP A 139 -7.69 -7.79 -26.28
N ARG A 140 -8.91 -7.99 -25.75
CA ARG A 140 -9.15 -8.87 -24.60
C ARG A 140 -8.57 -10.26 -24.82
N HIS A 141 -8.69 -10.82 -26.02
CA HIS A 141 -8.15 -12.13 -26.35
C HIS A 141 -6.62 -12.15 -26.33
N ALA A 142 -5.96 -11.09 -26.80
CA ALA A 142 -4.51 -10.94 -26.75
C ALA A 142 -4.02 -10.76 -25.29
N LEU A 143 -4.71 -9.94 -24.50
CA LEU A 143 -4.42 -9.71 -23.08
C LEU A 143 -4.67 -10.97 -22.23
N ALA A 144 -5.72 -11.74 -22.52
CA ALA A 144 -6.06 -12.96 -21.79
C ALA A 144 -5.08 -14.12 -22.06
N GLN A 145 -4.36 -14.09 -23.18
CA GLN A 145 -3.33 -15.08 -23.52
C GLN A 145 -1.95 -14.74 -22.93
N MET A 146 -1.78 -13.56 -22.31
CA MET A 146 -0.51 -13.17 -21.72
C MET A 146 -0.18 -14.04 -20.49
N PRO A 147 1.09 -14.45 -20.32
CA PRO A 147 1.50 -15.23 -19.17
C PRO A 147 1.53 -14.35 -17.91
N LEU A 148 0.40 -14.30 -17.19
CA LEU A 148 0.32 -13.69 -15.87
C LEU A 148 1.05 -14.58 -14.86
N GLN A 149 2.28 -14.19 -14.51
CA GLN A 149 3.11 -14.92 -13.55
C GLN A 149 3.37 -14.08 -12.31
N PHE A 150 3.44 -14.77 -11.17
CA PHE A 150 3.91 -14.17 -9.94
C PHE A 150 5.40 -13.82 -10.09
N SER A 151 5.74 -12.55 -9.94
CA SER A 151 7.12 -12.07 -10.05
C SER A 151 7.57 -11.45 -8.72
N GLY A 152 8.72 -11.90 -8.21
CA GLY A 152 9.34 -11.32 -7.02
C GLY A 152 9.68 -9.83 -7.19
N GLN A 153 9.93 -9.38 -8.43
CA GLN A 153 10.15 -7.97 -8.74
C GLN A 153 8.88 -7.14 -8.52
N VAL A 154 7.71 -7.64 -8.93
CA VAL A 154 6.42 -6.96 -8.70
C VAL A 154 6.16 -6.84 -7.21
N VAL A 155 6.38 -7.92 -6.45
CA VAL A 155 6.25 -7.89 -4.99
C VAL A 155 7.16 -6.84 -4.36
N TYR A 156 8.44 -6.84 -4.74
CA TYR A 156 9.42 -5.90 -4.23
C TYR A 156 9.02 -4.45 -4.53
N VAL A 157 8.62 -4.14 -5.77
CA VAL A 157 8.20 -2.79 -6.17
C VAL A 157 6.94 -2.37 -5.43
N THR A 158 5.93 -3.25 -5.28
CA THR A 158 4.72 -2.91 -4.50
C THR A 158 5.07 -2.60 -3.05
N LEU A 159 5.93 -3.40 -2.41
CA LEU A 159 6.32 -3.18 -1.01
C LEU A 159 7.05 -1.85 -0.85
N LEU A 160 7.93 -1.53 -1.78
CA LEU A 160 8.70 -0.28 -1.78
C LEU A 160 7.75 0.93 -1.95
N LEU A 161 6.82 0.86 -2.90
CA LEU A 161 5.84 1.91 -3.17
C LEU A 161 4.92 2.11 -1.95
N GLN A 162 4.42 1.02 -1.36
CA GLN A 162 3.59 1.08 -0.15
C GLN A 162 4.37 1.65 1.06
N ALA A 163 5.63 1.26 1.23
CA ALA A 163 6.49 1.81 2.29
C ALA A 163 6.73 3.32 2.13
N MET A 164 6.98 3.78 0.89
CA MET A 164 7.13 5.22 0.61
C MET A 164 5.86 5.99 0.93
N LEU A 165 4.70 5.54 0.42
CA LEU A 165 3.42 6.21 0.65
C LEU A 165 3.08 6.34 2.13
N ILE A 166 3.27 5.27 2.90
CA ILE A 166 3.03 5.27 4.35
C ILE A 166 3.99 6.24 5.04
N THR A 167 5.28 6.15 4.72
CA THR A 167 6.31 6.99 5.36
C THR A 167 6.06 8.48 5.09
N ILE A 168 5.78 8.85 3.85
CA ILE A 168 5.47 10.23 3.45
C ILE A 168 4.21 10.72 4.19
N THR A 169 3.15 9.91 4.19
CA THR A 169 1.87 10.30 4.84
C THR A 169 2.04 10.48 6.34
N SER A 170 2.69 9.53 7.01
CA SER A 170 2.89 9.55 8.45
C SER A 170 3.82 10.69 8.87
N LEU A 171 4.90 10.96 8.13
CA LEU A 171 5.80 12.09 8.41
C LEU A 171 5.09 13.45 8.22
N LEU A 172 4.39 13.64 7.10
CA LEU A 172 3.63 14.88 6.85
C LEU A 172 2.57 15.13 7.93
N TYR A 173 1.86 14.07 8.34
CA TYR A 173 0.83 14.17 9.35
C TYR A 173 1.41 14.50 10.74
N CYS A 174 2.45 13.79 11.16
CA CYS A 174 3.07 14.04 12.46
C CYS A 174 3.75 15.42 12.52
N LEU A 175 4.47 15.84 11.47
CA LEU A 175 5.07 17.17 11.43
C LEU A 175 4.01 18.27 11.51
N GLY A 176 2.86 18.10 10.85
CA GLY A 176 1.76 19.06 10.90
C GLY A 176 1.04 19.13 12.26
N LYS A 177 0.96 18.04 13.02
CA LYS A 177 0.30 18.00 14.35
C LYS A 177 1.20 18.48 15.49
N PHE A 178 2.52 18.36 15.36
CA PHE A 178 3.46 18.75 16.44
C PHE A 178 4.02 20.17 16.31
N TYR A 179 3.83 20.84 15.18
CA TYR A 179 4.26 22.24 14.95
C TYR A 179 3.13 23.27 15.06
N ASN A 180 1.87 22.84 15.10
CA ASN A 180 0.69 23.65 15.39
C ASN A 180 0.17 23.34 16.79
#